data_AF-A0A6C0HZ53-F1
#
_entry.id   AF-A0A6C0HZ53-F1
#
_cell.length_a   1.000
_cell.length_b   1.000
_cell.length_c   1.000
_cell.angle_alpha   90.00
_cell.angle_beta   90.00
_cell.angle_gamma   90.00
#
_symmetry.space_group_name_H-M   'P 1'
#
loop_
_entity.id
_entity.type
_entity.pdbx_description
1 polymer ?
#
loop_
_entity_poly.entity_id
_entity_poly.type
_entity_poly.pdbx_seq_one_letter_code
_entity_poly.pdbx_strand_id
1 'polypeptide(L)'
;MNNIIFKVHIPFGAGIGNTLKGFISGLSINPNTKLECNPHYILGNFDSVLENPHILLESDVKQCRIEQFSSCRWLILKSEESIQKDCPYEYSNYNAVDLNNQKYAILFTPKVTIDHNYNRSFIHDTVYNRFIKAILSIKFKPIINNEVNKYNINFDTTLGISVRTWTATHEHNIRREYSFDTYKNTIIQTITKNPQINTIVLSVDNNNAETQYTDFINTNYPHMNIIIYRETIVNHLQYVIIKMLLLSKCGYFICNRISTFSELVFWFNECRQEVIPLF
;
A
#
# COMPACT_ATOMS: atom_id res chain seq x y z
N MET A 1 24.37 -12.17 -19.36
CA MET A 1 22.90 -12.28 -19.35
C MET A 1 22.36 -11.05 -20.05
N ASN A 2 21.47 -11.20 -21.03
CA ASN A 2 20.82 -10.04 -21.65
C ASN A 2 20.17 -9.20 -20.54
N ASN A 3 20.43 -7.89 -20.51
CA ASN A 3 19.80 -6.98 -19.55
C ASN A 3 18.29 -6.98 -19.79
N ILE A 4 17.55 -7.75 -19.00
CA ILE A 4 16.08 -7.81 -19.06
C ILE A 4 15.55 -6.83 -18.02
N ILE A 5 14.67 -5.93 -18.48
CA ILE A 5 13.91 -5.02 -17.62
C ILE A 5 12.48 -5.53 -17.55
N PHE A 6 11.98 -5.67 -16.32
CA PHE A 6 10.54 -5.87 -16.11
C PHE A 6 9.86 -4.51 -16.13
N LYS A 7 9.05 -4.27 -17.16
CA LYS A 7 8.23 -3.08 -17.29
C LYS A 7 6.90 -3.32 -16.59
N VAL A 8 6.68 -2.58 -15.51
CA VAL A 8 5.41 -2.59 -14.80
C VAL A 8 4.49 -1.57 -15.47
N HIS A 9 3.46 -2.10 -16.10
CA HIS A 9 2.43 -1.30 -16.74
C HIS A 9 1.36 -0.92 -15.72
N ILE A 10 0.88 0.31 -15.82
CA ILE A 10 -0.17 0.91 -14.98
C ILE A 10 -1.48 0.74 -15.73
N PRO A 11 -2.34 -0.23 -15.38
CA PRO A 11 -3.61 -0.40 -16.07
C PRO A 11 -4.49 0.83 -15.89
N PHE A 12 -5.27 1.18 -16.91
CA PHE A 12 -6.28 2.23 -16.78
C PHE A 12 -7.26 1.88 -15.66
N GLY A 13 -7.44 2.79 -14.70
CA GLY A 13 -8.34 2.61 -13.56
C GLY A 13 -7.78 1.74 -12.41
N ALA A 14 -6.54 1.24 -12.49
CA ALA A 14 -5.92 0.58 -11.35
C ALA A 14 -5.64 1.57 -10.21
N GLY A 15 -5.86 1.15 -8.97
CA GLY A 15 -5.46 1.92 -7.80
C GLY A 15 -3.95 1.81 -7.53
N ILE A 16 -3.40 2.78 -6.78
CA ILE A 16 -1.97 2.83 -6.44
C ILE A 16 -1.47 1.56 -5.74
N GLY A 17 -2.33 0.96 -4.91
CA GLY A 17 -2.13 -0.33 -4.25
C GLY A 17 -1.69 -1.41 -5.23
N ASN A 18 -2.47 -1.60 -6.29
CA ASN A 18 -2.25 -2.65 -7.27
C ASN A 18 -0.95 -2.42 -8.04
N THR A 19 -0.71 -1.17 -8.49
CA THR A 19 0.50 -0.82 -9.24
C THR A 19 1.76 -1.08 -8.42
N LEU A 20 1.79 -0.65 -7.16
CA LEU A 20 2.97 -0.85 -6.31
C LEU A 20 3.15 -2.32 -5.90
N LYS A 21 2.07 -3.09 -5.69
CA LYS A 21 2.14 -4.54 -5.48
C LYS A 21 2.81 -5.26 -6.66
N GLY A 22 2.40 -4.92 -7.88
CA GLY A 22 3.05 -5.41 -9.11
C GLY A 22 4.51 -4.99 -9.20
N PHE A 23 4.82 -3.73 -8.89
CA PHE A 23 6.18 -3.21 -8.89
C PHE A 23 7.10 -3.90 -7.88
N ILE A 24 6.66 -4.03 -6.64
CA ILE A 24 7.40 -4.68 -5.56
C ILE A 24 7.57 -6.17 -5.86
N SER A 25 6.53 -6.85 -6.35
CA SER A 25 6.62 -8.26 -6.76
C SER A 25 7.66 -8.45 -7.88
N GLY A 26 7.68 -7.57 -8.88
CA GLY A 26 8.70 -7.59 -9.94
C GLY A 26 10.10 -7.34 -9.38
N LEU A 27 10.28 -6.28 -8.58
CA LEU A 27 11.56 -5.92 -7.95
C LEU A 27 12.13 -7.05 -7.10
N SER A 28 11.26 -7.81 -6.44
CA SER A 28 11.65 -8.89 -5.54
C SER A 28 12.33 -10.07 -6.22
N ILE A 29 12.18 -10.21 -7.55
CA ILE A 29 12.83 -11.25 -8.35
C ILE A 29 13.73 -10.69 -9.47
N ASN A 30 13.54 -9.44 -9.86
CA ASN A 30 14.37 -8.76 -10.85
C ASN A 30 14.65 -7.33 -10.38
N PRO A 31 15.88 -7.01 -9.93
CA PRO A 31 16.22 -5.66 -9.47
C PRO A 31 16.14 -4.60 -10.59
N ASN A 32 16.13 -5.01 -11.87
CA ASN A 32 15.91 -4.12 -13.01
C ASN A 32 14.43 -3.94 -13.35
N THR A 33 13.54 -4.04 -12.36
CA THR A 33 12.11 -3.74 -12.54
C THR A 33 11.90 -2.23 -12.52
N LYS A 34 11.14 -1.73 -13.50
CA LYS A 34 10.89 -0.30 -13.72
C LYS A 34 9.43 -0.02 -14.02
N LEU A 35 8.94 1.13 -13.57
CA LEU A 35 7.61 1.65 -13.88
C LEU A 35 7.64 2.46 -15.16
N GLU A 36 6.66 2.22 -16.02
CA GLU A 36 6.38 3.07 -17.18
C GLU A 36 5.58 4.30 -16.73
N CYS A 37 6.09 5.50 -17.05
CA CYS A 37 5.33 6.72 -16.85
C CYS A 37 4.44 6.99 -18.06
N ASN A 38 3.19 7.38 -17.82
CA ASN A 38 2.24 7.73 -18.88
C ASN A 38 1.34 8.89 -18.41
N PRO A 39 1.55 10.12 -18.90
CA PRO A 39 0.84 11.31 -18.41
C PRO A 39 -0.69 11.26 -18.64
N HIS A 40 -1.19 10.34 -19.46
CA HIS A 40 -2.62 10.14 -19.69
C HIS A 40 -3.32 9.36 -18.56
N TYR A 41 -2.58 8.80 -17.61
CA TYR A 41 -3.12 8.06 -16.47
C TYR A 41 -3.00 8.88 -15.18
N ILE A 42 -4.02 8.82 -14.33
CA ILE A 42 -4.03 9.50 -13.01
C ILE A 42 -2.82 9.09 -12.15
N LEU A 43 -2.38 7.84 -12.27
CA LEU A 43 -1.20 7.31 -11.60
C LEU A 43 0.05 7.31 -12.47
N GLY A 44 0.04 8.04 -13.59
CA GLY A 44 1.05 7.95 -14.64
C GLY A 44 2.38 8.63 -14.35
N ASN A 45 2.44 9.50 -13.35
CA ASN A 45 3.58 10.41 -13.11
C ASN A 45 4.51 9.88 -12.01
N PHE A 46 4.87 8.59 -12.05
CA PHE A 46 5.75 7.98 -11.03
C PHE A 46 7.16 8.55 -11.03
N ASP A 47 7.61 9.19 -12.11
CA ASP A 47 8.85 9.97 -12.19
C ASP A 47 8.88 11.20 -11.26
N SER A 48 7.70 11.69 -10.86
CA SER A 48 7.58 12.73 -9.83
C SER A 48 7.71 12.19 -8.39
N VAL A 49 7.67 10.87 -8.21
CA VAL A 49 7.67 10.19 -6.91
C VAL A 49 8.94 9.38 -6.68
N LEU A 50 9.41 8.64 -7.68
CA LEU A 50 10.50 7.68 -7.60
C LEU A 50 11.74 8.18 -8.34
N GLU A 51 12.91 7.80 -7.85
CA GLU A 51 14.18 8.10 -8.53
C GLU A 51 14.36 7.32 -9.84
N ASN A 52 15.20 7.86 -10.72
CA ASN A 52 15.41 7.37 -12.08
C ASN A 52 15.71 5.85 -12.21
N PRO A 53 16.41 5.18 -11.28
CA PRO A 53 16.60 3.72 -11.37
C PRO A 53 15.30 2.91 -11.44
N HIS A 54 14.18 3.46 -10.94
CA HIS A 54 12.88 2.81 -10.91
C HIS A 54 11.96 3.21 -12.06
N ILE A 55 12.40 4.14 -12.92
CA ILE A 55 11.60 4.67 -14.03
C ILE A 55 12.17 4.14 -15.34
N LEU A 56 11.28 3.65 -16.20
CA LEU A 56 11.65 3.20 -17.53
C LEU A 56 11.96 4.41 -18.41
N LEU A 57 13.20 4.48 -18.91
CA LEU A 57 13.68 5.54 -19.78
C LEU A 57 13.76 5.09 -21.24
N GLU A 58 13.76 6.02 -22.17
CA GLU A 58 13.92 5.71 -23.60
C GLU A 58 15.24 4.98 -23.91
N SER A 59 16.31 5.31 -23.18
CA SER A 59 17.61 4.64 -23.27
C SER A 59 17.53 3.16 -22.90
N ASP A 60 16.70 2.81 -21.91
CA ASP A 60 16.49 1.42 -21.51
C ASP A 60 15.86 0.61 -22.64
N VAL A 61 14.85 1.17 -23.30
CA VAL A 61 14.13 0.52 -24.40
C VAL A 61 15.08 0.21 -25.58
N LYS A 62 16.08 1.07 -25.81
CA LYS A 62 17.09 0.88 -26.87
C LYS A 62 18.16 -0.17 -26.52
N GLN A 63 18.44 -0.36 -25.23
CA GLN A 63 19.60 -1.13 -24.76
C GLN A 63 19.24 -2.48 -24.11
N CYS A 64 18.00 -2.63 -23.66
CA CYS A 64 17.55 -3.75 -22.87
C CYS A 64 16.38 -4.47 -23.51
N ARG A 65 16.24 -5.76 -23.19
CA ARG A 65 15.02 -6.49 -23.51
C ARG A 65 13.94 -6.12 -22.51
N ILE A 66 12.84 -5.55 -22.99
CA ILE A 66 11.71 -5.15 -22.15
C ILE A 66 10.68 -6.28 -22.08
N GLU A 67 10.28 -6.64 -20.87
CA GLU A 67 9.29 -7.67 -20.59
C GLU A 67 8.17 -7.09 -19.74
N GLN A 68 6.92 -7.26 -20.16
CA GLN A 68 5.79 -6.77 -19.37
C GLN A 68 5.62 -7.59 -18.08
N PHE A 69 5.35 -6.90 -16.98
CA PHE A 69 5.11 -7.49 -15.67
C PHE A 69 4.02 -6.69 -14.95
N SER A 70 2.78 -7.18 -14.91
CA SER A 70 1.68 -6.48 -14.26
C SER A 70 0.88 -7.46 -13.42
N SER A 71 0.68 -7.10 -12.15
CA SER A 71 -0.09 -7.86 -11.18
C SER A 71 -0.66 -6.93 -10.11
N CYS A 72 -1.83 -7.28 -9.58
CA CYS A 72 -2.39 -6.64 -8.40
C CYS A 72 -2.09 -7.39 -7.08
N ARG A 73 -1.21 -8.40 -7.12
CA ARG A 73 -0.97 -9.37 -6.04
C ARG A 73 0.41 -9.29 -5.40
N TRP A 74 0.53 -9.80 -4.18
CA TRP A 74 1.82 -10.16 -3.60
C TRP A 74 2.21 -11.56 -4.09
N LEU A 75 2.92 -11.63 -5.21
CA LEU A 75 3.16 -12.90 -5.89
C LEU A 75 4.13 -13.80 -5.09
N ILE A 76 3.65 -14.99 -4.72
CA ILE A 76 4.44 -16.03 -4.02
C ILE A 76 5.16 -16.88 -5.05
N LEU A 77 6.45 -17.13 -4.83
CA LEU A 77 7.21 -17.99 -5.73
C LEU A 77 6.80 -19.44 -5.57
N LYS A 78 6.86 -20.20 -6.65
CA LYS A 78 6.61 -21.64 -6.63
C LYS A 78 7.59 -22.38 -5.70
N SER A 79 8.81 -21.87 -5.57
CA SER A 79 9.81 -22.36 -4.61
C SER A 79 9.44 -22.10 -3.14
N GLU A 80 8.54 -21.15 -2.87
CA GLU A 80 8.08 -20.77 -1.53
C GLU A 80 6.75 -21.45 -1.16
N GLU A 81 6.09 -22.15 -2.10
CA GLU A 81 4.77 -22.77 -1.92
C GLU A 81 4.73 -23.75 -0.73
N SER A 82 5.80 -24.50 -0.50
CA SER A 82 5.85 -25.50 0.58
C SER A 82 6.03 -24.91 1.98
N ILE A 83 6.53 -23.67 2.09
CA ILE A 83 6.85 -23.02 3.36
C ILE A 83 5.83 -21.94 3.74
N GLN A 84 5.21 -21.30 2.74
CA GLN A 84 4.18 -20.30 2.97
C GLN A 84 2.81 -20.98 3.04
N LYS A 85 2.16 -20.85 4.19
CA LYS A 85 0.76 -21.27 4.34
C LYS A 85 -0.15 -20.28 3.62
N ASP A 86 -1.21 -20.78 3.01
CA ASP A 86 -2.22 -19.90 2.41
C ASP A 86 -2.88 -19.03 3.48
N CYS A 87 -3.06 -17.76 3.15
CA CYS A 87 -3.79 -16.78 3.95
C CYS A 87 -5.07 -16.40 3.22
N PRO A 88 -6.07 -17.29 3.18
CA PRO A 88 -7.27 -17.05 2.40
C PRO A 88 -8.01 -15.83 2.94
N TYR A 89 -8.58 -15.07 2.02
CA TYR A 89 -9.39 -13.90 2.32
C TYR A 89 -10.59 -13.87 1.36
N GLU A 90 -11.48 -12.90 1.52
CA GLU A 90 -12.81 -12.89 0.89
C GLU A 90 -12.81 -12.83 -0.66
N TYR A 91 -11.65 -12.59 -1.30
CA TYR A 91 -11.48 -12.71 -2.75
C TYR A 91 -10.60 -13.89 -3.17
N SER A 92 -10.52 -14.97 -2.38
CA SER A 92 -9.74 -16.18 -2.70
C SER A 92 -10.12 -16.84 -4.05
N ASN A 93 -11.21 -16.40 -4.69
CA ASN A 93 -11.63 -16.82 -6.03
C ASN A 93 -10.91 -16.10 -7.19
N TYR A 94 -10.04 -15.12 -6.92
CA TYR A 94 -9.22 -14.49 -7.94
C TYR A 94 -7.93 -15.30 -8.16
N ASN A 95 -7.49 -15.42 -9.43
CA ASN A 95 -6.23 -16.08 -9.76
C ASN A 95 -5.08 -15.48 -8.94
N ALA A 96 -4.49 -16.29 -8.05
CA ALA A 96 -3.34 -15.88 -7.24
C ALA A 96 -2.10 -15.56 -8.09
N VAL A 97 -2.05 -16.06 -9.33
CA VAL A 97 -1.14 -15.59 -10.39
C VAL A 97 -1.93 -14.72 -11.36
N ASP A 98 -2.21 -13.49 -10.96
CA ASP A 98 -2.70 -12.44 -11.85
C ASP A 98 -1.49 -11.77 -12.51
N LEU A 99 -0.87 -12.47 -13.46
CA LEU A 99 0.28 -11.98 -14.22
C LEU A 99 0.03 -12.12 -15.72
N ASN A 100 -0.01 -11.00 -16.43
CA ASN A 100 -0.27 -10.99 -17.88
C ASN A 100 0.82 -11.72 -18.71
N ASN A 101 2.02 -11.91 -18.16
CA ASN A 101 3.14 -12.55 -18.86
C ASN A 101 3.30 -14.01 -18.44
N GLN A 102 2.73 -14.92 -19.25
CA GLN A 102 2.74 -16.37 -18.98
C GLN A 102 4.15 -16.96 -18.83
N LYS A 103 5.15 -16.37 -19.49
CA LYS A 103 6.55 -16.81 -19.38
C LYS A 103 7.06 -16.74 -17.95
N TYR A 104 6.65 -15.71 -17.20
CA TYR A 104 7.04 -15.51 -15.81
C TYR A 104 5.99 -16.01 -14.83
N ALA A 105 4.74 -16.23 -15.27
CA ALA A 105 3.68 -16.77 -14.43
C ALA A 105 4.06 -18.14 -13.83
N ILE A 106 4.84 -18.96 -14.56
CA ILE A 106 5.34 -20.25 -14.09
C ILE A 106 6.24 -20.17 -12.83
N LEU A 107 6.83 -19.00 -12.56
CA LEU A 107 7.67 -18.78 -11.39
C LEU A 107 6.84 -18.65 -10.10
N PHE A 108 5.54 -18.38 -10.22
CA PHE A 108 4.66 -18.09 -9.11
C PHE A 108 3.66 -19.22 -8.86
N THR A 109 3.25 -19.39 -7.60
CA THR A 109 2.25 -20.38 -7.24
C THR A 109 0.84 -19.79 -7.30
N PRO A 110 -0.14 -20.51 -7.88
CA PRO A 110 -1.54 -20.14 -7.80
C PRO A 110 -2.24 -20.63 -6.52
N LYS A 111 -1.53 -21.34 -5.63
CA LYS A 111 -2.15 -22.04 -4.49
C LYS A 111 -2.08 -21.30 -3.17
N VAL A 112 -1.23 -20.28 -3.08
CA VAL A 112 -0.89 -19.62 -1.82
C VAL A 112 -0.94 -18.12 -2.03
N THR A 113 -1.66 -17.45 -1.13
CA THR A 113 -1.84 -15.99 -1.12
C THR A 113 -1.46 -15.41 0.24
N ILE A 114 -1.03 -14.14 0.25
CA ILE A 114 -0.77 -13.36 1.47
C ILE A 114 -1.47 -11.99 1.46
N ASP A 115 -2.25 -11.73 0.42
CA ASP A 115 -3.01 -10.49 0.22
C ASP A 115 -3.99 -10.25 1.37
N HIS A 116 -4.16 -8.98 1.75
CA HIS A 116 -5.11 -8.52 2.77
C HIS A 116 -4.96 -9.18 4.15
N ASN A 117 -3.81 -9.78 4.43
CA ASN A 117 -3.47 -10.28 5.75
C ASN A 117 -2.58 -9.26 6.47
N TYR A 118 -3.08 -8.72 7.58
CA TYR A 118 -2.40 -7.71 8.38
C TYR A 118 -1.68 -8.29 9.61
N ASN A 119 -1.26 -9.55 9.53
CA ASN A 119 -0.56 -10.23 10.60
C ASN A 119 0.75 -10.87 10.10
N ARG A 120 1.87 -10.32 10.55
CA ARG A 120 3.23 -10.76 10.20
C ARG A 120 3.51 -12.22 10.54
N SER A 121 2.90 -12.76 11.60
CA SER A 121 3.12 -14.14 12.04
C SER A 121 2.63 -15.20 11.04
N PHE A 122 1.76 -14.81 10.10
CA PHE A 122 1.28 -15.69 9.03
C PHE A 122 2.17 -15.68 7.78
N ILE A 123 3.19 -14.83 7.73
CA ILE A 123 4.10 -14.71 6.58
C ILE A 123 5.41 -15.39 6.96
N HIS A 124 5.87 -16.34 6.14
CA HIS A 124 7.15 -17.00 6.36
C HIS A 124 8.32 -16.02 6.14
N ASP A 125 9.37 -16.11 6.95
CA ASP A 125 10.50 -15.16 6.94
C ASP A 125 11.17 -15.04 5.57
N THR A 126 11.32 -16.14 4.83
CA THR A 126 11.83 -16.13 3.46
C THR A 126 11.01 -15.21 2.54
N VAL A 127 9.68 -15.33 2.58
CA VAL A 127 8.76 -14.52 1.77
C VAL A 127 8.82 -13.06 2.21
N TYR A 128 8.74 -12.83 3.52
CA TYR A 128 8.84 -11.49 4.12
C TYR A 128 10.13 -10.80 3.72
N ASN A 129 11.29 -11.44 3.94
CA ASN A 129 12.60 -10.85 3.68
C ASN A 129 12.78 -10.50 2.19
N ARG A 130 12.24 -11.31 1.28
CA ARG A 130 12.25 -11.02 -0.16
C ARG A 130 11.49 -9.74 -0.48
N PHE A 131 10.28 -9.58 0.06
CA PHE A 131 9.46 -8.38 -0.17
C PHE A 131 10.02 -7.14 0.54
N ILE A 132 10.47 -7.25 1.80
CA ILE A 132 11.08 -6.14 2.52
C ILE A 132 12.36 -5.67 1.84
N LYS A 133 13.21 -6.59 1.35
CA LYS A 133 14.38 -6.21 0.55
C LYS A 133 14.00 -5.41 -0.69
N ALA A 134 12.93 -5.79 -1.37
CA ALA A 134 12.42 -5.04 -2.52
C ALA A 134 11.91 -3.65 -2.12
N ILE A 135 11.10 -3.57 -1.05
CA ILE A 135 10.57 -2.30 -0.52
C ILE A 135 11.70 -1.35 -0.11
N LEU A 136 12.68 -1.83 0.65
CA LEU A 136 13.84 -1.04 1.09
C LEU A 136 14.75 -0.59 -0.06
N SER A 137 14.66 -1.23 -1.23
CA SER A 137 15.40 -0.81 -2.43
C SER A 137 14.76 0.37 -3.16
N ILE A 138 13.49 0.70 -2.84
CA ILE A 138 12.76 1.78 -3.49
C ILE A 138 13.32 3.13 -3.03
N LYS A 139 13.77 3.94 -3.99
CA LYS A 139 14.26 5.29 -3.78
C LYS A 139 13.20 6.30 -4.18
N PHE A 140 12.68 7.03 -3.20
CA PHE A 140 11.77 8.15 -3.41
C PHE A 140 12.52 9.46 -3.68
N LYS A 141 11.90 10.33 -4.47
CA LYS A 141 12.37 11.71 -4.71
C LYS A 141 12.46 12.49 -3.39
N PRO A 142 13.36 13.48 -3.28
CA PRO A 142 13.54 14.27 -2.05
C PRO A 142 12.26 14.91 -1.54
N ILE A 143 11.39 15.40 -2.45
CA ILE A 143 10.10 16.00 -2.07
C ILE A 143 9.22 15.06 -1.25
N ILE A 144 9.16 13.77 -1.60
CA ILE A 144 8.39 12.78 -0.86
C ILE A 144 8.97 12.60 0.54
N ASN A 145 10.29 12.38 0.61
CA ASN A 145 10.97 12.15 1.89
C ASN A 145 10.85 13.36 2.82
N ASN A 146 11.01 14.58 2.29
CA ASN A 146 10.91 15.82 3.04
C ASN A 146 9.50 15.99 3.62
N GLU A 147 8.47 15.76 2.81
CA GLU A 147 7.08 15.89 3.24
C GLU A 147 6.68 14.85 4.30
N VAL A 148 7.23 13.64 4.20
CA VAL A 148 6.99 12.56 5.19
C VAL A 148 7.80 12.77 6.47
N ASN A 149 8.95 13.45 6.41
CA ASN A 149 9.86 13.66 7.55
C ASN A 149 9.67 14.99 8.27
N LYS A 150 8.83 15.91 7.76
CA LYS A 150 8.56 17.20 8.43
C LYS A 150 7.82 17.07 9.77
N TYR A 151 7.18 15.93 10.01
CA TYR A 151 6.44 15.65 11.24
C TYR A 151 7.39 15.12 12.32
N ASN A 152 7.68 15.96 13.32
CA ASN A 152 8.49 15.60 14.48
C ASN A 152 7.60 15.09 15.63
N ILE A 153 7.12 13.85 15.52
CA ILE A 153 6.25 13.20 16.50
C ILE A 153 6.75 11.79 16.81
N ASN A 154 6.36 11.26 17.98
CA ASN A 154 6.57 9.84 18.28
C ASN A 154 5.53 8.98 17.56
N PHE A 155 5.93 8.38 16.44
CA PHE A 155 5.03 7.58 15.63
C PHE A 155 4.62 6.25 16.30
N ASP A 156 5.43 5.69 17.21
CA ASP A 156 5.12 4.45 17.93
C ASP A 156 3.87 4.60 18.81
N THR A 157 3.58 5.82 19.27
CA THR A 157 2.39 6.18 20.06
C THR A 157 1.37 6.97 19.23
N THR A 158 1.36 6.79 17.92
CA THR A 158 0.46 7.48 16.99
C THR A 158 -0.54 6.50 16.38
N LEU A 159 -1.79 6.92 16.28
CA LEU A 159 -2.85 6.18 15.60
C LEU A 159 -3.04 6.68 14.16
N GLY A 160 -2.72 5.84 13.19
CA GLY A 160 -3.09 6.04 11.80
C GLY A 160 -4.53 5.58 11.55
N ILE A 161 -5.31 6.39 10.82
CA ILE A 161 -6.67 6.04 10.43
C ILE A 161 -6.81 6.26 8.93
N SER A 162 -7.14 5.19 8.21
CA SER A 162 -7.45 5.24 6.77
C SER A 162 -8.90 4.84 6.55
N VAL A 163 -9.70 5.82 6.14
CA VAL A 163 -11.12 5.64 5.83
C VAL A 163 -11.30 5.66 4.32
N ARG A 164 -11.93 4.61 3.82
CA ARG A 164 -12.40 4.48 2.44
C ARG A 164 -13.93 4.47 2.43
N THR A 165 -14.57 5.51 1.90
CA THR A 165 -16.04 5.62 1.88
C THR A 165 -16.69 5.01 0.64
N TRP A 166 -15.97 4.88 -0.47
CA TRP A 166 -16.53 4.35 -1.72
C TRP A 166 -16.36 2.83 -1.84
N THR A 167 -17.26 2.22 -2.63
CA THR A 167 -17.21 0.81 -2.98
C THR A 167 -16.82 0.62 -4.44
N ALA A 168 -15.73 -0.12 -4.75
CA ALA A 168 -15.43 -0.43 -6.15
C ALA A 168 -16.47 -1.39 -6.75
N THR A 169 -16.67 -1.30 -8.06
CA THR A 169 -17.66 -2.10 -8.79
C THR A 169 -17.47 -3.61 -8.65
N HIS A 170 -16.23 -4.08 -8.57
CA HIS A 170 -15.91 -5.51 -8.39
C HIS A 170 -16.12 -6.02 -6.96
N GLU A 171 -16.54 -5.15 -6.04
CA GLU A 171 -16.70 -5.46 -4.61
C GLU A 171 -18.18 -5.56 -4.21
N HIS A 172 -19.09 -5.56 -5.19
CA HIS A 172 -20.54 -5.53 -4.99
C HIS A 172 -21.11 -6.69 -4.16
N ASN A 173 -20.40 -7.83 -4.10
CA ASN A 173 -20.81 -9.00 -3.31
C ASN A 173 -20.13 -9.06 -1.93
N ILE A 174 -19.31 -8.07 -1.57
CA ILE A 174 -18.62 -8.05 -0.29
C ILE A 174 -19.31 -7.08 0.64
N ARG A 175 -19.80 -7.60 1.76
CA ARG A 175 -20.48 -6.81 2.78
C ARG A 175 -19.48 -5.96 3.54
N ARG A 176 -19.19 -4.78 3.01
CA ARG A 176 -18.19 -3.86 3.57
C ARG A 176 -18.59 -2.38 3.48
N GLU A 177 -19.88 -2.12 3.61
CA GLU A 177 -20.43 -0.77 3.56
C GLU A 177 -19.77 0.11 4.62
N TYR A 178 -19.31 1.28 4.20
CA TYR A 178 -18.74 2.28 5.10
C TYR A 178 -19.73 2.62 6.22
N SER A 179 -19.24 2.57 7.47
CA SER A 179 -20.00 2.95 8.66
C SER A 179 -19.15 3.83 9.55
N PHE A 180 -19.58 5.09 9.72
CA PHE A 180 -18.96 6.02 10.65
C PHE A 180 -18.94 5.46 12.08
N ASP A 181 -20.04 4.89 12.55
CA ASP A 181 -20.14 4.34 13.91
C ASP A 181 -19.17 3.18 14.16
N THR A 182 -18.90 2.36 13.14
CA THR A 182 -17.92 1.27 13.25
C THR A 182 -16.51 1.81 13.46
N TYR A 183 -16.08 2.78 12.65
CA TYR A 183 -14.78 3.44 12.86
C TYR A 183 -14.77 4.19 14.20
N LYS A 184 -15.79 4.99 14.51
CA LYS A 184 -15.92 5.74 15.77
C LYS A 184 -15.73 4.84 16.99
N ASN A 185 -16.50 3.74 17.07
CA ASN A 185 -16.40 2.81 18.20
C ASN A 185 -15.02 2.15 18.28
N THR A 186 -14.41 1.84 17.13
CA THR A 186 -13.05 1.27 17.07
C THR A 186 -12.01 2.28 17.54
N ILE A 187 -12.12 3.54 17.13
CA ILE A 187 -11.24 4.64 17.58
C ILE A 187 -11.32 4.77 19.10
N ILE A 188 -12.54 4.81 19.66
CA ILE A 188 -12.76 4.89 21.11
C ILE A 188 -12.06 3.72 21.81
N GLN A 189 -12.34 2.49 21.38
CA GLN A 189 -11.76 1.29 21.99
C GLN A 189 -10.23 1.27 21.91
N THR A 190 -9.67 1.69 20.77
CA THR A 190 -8.22 1.69 20.54
C THR A 190 -7.52 2.68 21.47
N ILE A 191 -8.04 3.91 21.56
CA ILE A 191 -7.53 4.95 22.44
C ILE A 191 -7.67 4.54 23.91
N THR A 192 -8.82 4.00 24.32
CA THR A 192 -9.04 3.56 25.70
C THR A 192 -8.09 2.43 26.11
N LYS A 193 -7.80 1.49 25.21
CA LYS A 193 -6.84 0.40 25.48
C LYS A 193 -5.38 0.89 25.47
N ASN A 194 -5.08 1.98 24.78
CA ASN A 194 -3.73 2.50 24.56
C ASN A 194 -3.65 3.98 24.95
N PRO A 195 -3.70 4.31 26.26
CA PRO A 195 -3.76 5.69 26.74
C PRO A 195 -2.51 6.53 26.40
N GLN A 196 -1.42 5.91 25.96
CA GLN A 196 -0.23 6.58 25.43
C GLN A 196 -0.46 7.25 24.06
N ILE A 197 -1.53 6.90 23.34
CA ILE A 197 -1.85 7.52 22.05
C ILE A 197 -2.27 8.97 22.28
N ASN A 198 -1.50 9.90 21.70
CA ASN A 198 -1.76 11.34 21.81
C ASN A 198 -1.86 12.06 20.46
N THR A 199 -1.59 11.35 19.36
CA THR A 199 -1.61 11.87 18.01
C THR A 199 -2.38 10.94 17.08
N ILE A 200 -3.18 11.52 16.20
CA ILE A 200 -3.92 10.82 15.15
C ILE A 200 -3.46 11.33 13.78
N VAL A 201 -3.06 10.43 12.90
CA VAL A 201 -2.87 10.72 11.46
C VAL A 201 -4.11 10.25 10.73
N LEU A 202 -4.89 11.20 10.20
CA LEU A 202 -6.18 10.92 9.57
C LEU A 202 -6.10 11.04 8.05
N SER A 203 -6.55 10.00 7.36
CA SER A 203 -6.73 9.95 5.92
C SER A 203 -8.15 9.50 5.59
N VAL A 204 -8.97 10.41 5.09
CA VAL A 204 -10.32 10.13 4.58
C VAL A 204 -10.35 10.49 3.10
N ASP A 205 -11.06 9.71 2.29
CA ASP A 205 -11.21 9.92 0.84
C ASP A 205 -12.41 10.81 0.46
N ASN A 206 -13.21 11.22 1.45
CA ASN A 206 -14.40 12.04 1.30
C ASN A 206 -14.38 13.21 2.32
N ASN A 207 -14.49 14.44 1.83
CA ASN A 207 -14.42 15.65 2.67
C ASN A 207 -15.53 15.72 3.72
N ASN A 208 -16.76 15.29 3.40
CA ASN A 208 -17.87 15.34 4.37
C ASN A 208 -17.63 14.34 5.51
N ALA A 209 -17.15 13.13 5.18
CA ALA A 209 -16.77 12.15 6.18
C ALA A 209 -15.56 12.65 7.00
N GLU A 210 -14.57 13.29 6.37
CA GLU A 210 -13.43 13.86 7.07
C GLU A 210 -13.85 14.83 8.18
N THR A 211 -14.76 15.77 7.86
CA THR A 211 -15.33 16.71 8.84
C THR A 211 -15.98 15.98 10.01
N GLN A 212 -16.74 14.91 9.75
CA GLN A 212 -17.37 14.11 10.81
C GLN A 212 -16.33 13.50 11.77
N TYR A 213 -15.22 12.98 11.25
CA TYR A 213 -14.13 12.44 12.08
C TYR A 213 -13.42 13.54 12.86
N THR A 214 -13.10 14.68 12.24
CA THR A 214 -12.42 15.77 12.93
C THR A 214 -13.28 16.35 14.04
N ASP A 215 -14.58 16.55 13.80
CA ASP A 215 -15.49 17.09 14.80
C ASP A 215 -15.65 16.12 15.98
N PHE A 216 -15.77 14.82 15.68
CA PHE A 216 -15.82 13.78 16.70
C PHE A 216 -14.55 13.78 17.57
N ILE A 217 -13.37 13.77 16.96
CA ILE A 217 -12.10 13.73 17.69
C ILE A 217 -11.90 15.02 18.50
N ASN A 218 -12.11 16.20 17.91
CA ASN A 218 -11.96 17.47 18.61
C ASN A 218 -12.93 17.60 19.81
N THR A 219 -14.15 17.07 19.68
CA THR A 219 -15.15 17.12 20.76
C THR A 219 -14.84 16.16 21.90
N ASN A 220 -14.41 14.92 21.60
CA ASN A 220 -14.27 13.86 22.60
C ASN A 220 -12.84 13.69 23.12
N TYR A 221 -11.85 14.13 22.33
CA TYR A 221 -10.42 14.01 22.61
C TYR A 221 -9.68 15.33 22.34
N PRO A 222 -10.06 16.45 22.98
CA PRO A 222 -9.52 17.79 22.68
C PRO A 222 -8.02 17.94 22.96
N HIS A 223 -7.41 16.98 23.67
CA HIS A 223 -5.97 16.95 23.95
C HIS A 223 -5.15 16.26 22.86
N MET A 224 -5.79 15.59 21.90
CA MET A 224 -5.10 14.88 20.83
C MET A 224 -4.68 15.82 19.71
N ASN A 225 -3.48 15.61 19.19
CA ASN A 225 -3.03 16.26 17.97
C ASN A 225 -3.60 15.52 16.74
N ILE A 226 -4.24 16.24 15.82
CA ILE A 226 -4.77 15.66 14.58
C ILE A 226 -3.92 16.14 13.41
N ILE A 227 -3.32 15.18 12.70
CA ILE A 227 -2.54 15.42 11.49
C ILE A 227 -3.35 14.97 10.28
N ILE A 228 -3.67 15.93 9.40
CA ILE A 228 -4.24 15.67 8.09
C ILE A 228 -3.29 16.23 7.04
N TYR A 229 -2.76 15.37 6.18
CA TYR A 229 -1.94 15.80 5.06
C TYR A 229 -2.83 16.45 3.98
N ARG A 230 -2.45 17.63 3.50
CA ARG A 230 -3.20 18.42 2.52
C ARG A 230 -2.42 18.56 1.21
N GLU A 231 -3.12 18.50 0.08
CA GLU A 231 -2.57 18.62 -1.27
C GLU A 231 -2.35 20.09 -1.64
N THR A 232 -1.37 20.77 -1.01
CA THR A 232 -1.14 22.21 -1.27
C THR A 232 0.08 22.50 -2.15
N ILE A 233 1.06 21.61 -2.19
CA ILE A 233 2.36 21.83 -2.85
C ILE A 233 2.85 20.63 -3.67
N VAL A 234 2.07 19.55 -3.71
CA VAL A 234 2.41 18.29 -4.37
C VAL A 234 1.34 17.92 -5.37
N ASN A 235 1.69 17.13 -6.39
CA ASN A 235 0.69 16.56 -7.28
C ASN A 235 -0.08 15.41 -6.61
N HIS A 236 -1.17 14.99 -7.23
CA HIS A 236 -2.06 13.96 -6.67
C HIS A 236 -1.36 12.63 -6.34
N LEU A 237 -0.47 12.15 -7.21
CA LEU A 237 0.24 10.90 -6.95
C LEU A 237 1.21 11.04 -5.77
N GLN A 238 1.96 12.14 -5.72
CA GLN A 238 2.82 12.47 -4.58
C GLN A 238 2.00 12.57 -3.28
N TYR A 239 0.85 13.24 -3.31
CA TYR A 239 -0.09 13.34 -2.19
C TYR A 239 -0.51 11.98 -1.64
N VAL A 240 -0.93 11.07 -2.52
CA VAL A 240 -1.36 9.71 -2.12
C VAL A 240 -0.20 8.90 -1.54
N ILE A 241 1.00 8.98 -2.14
CA ILE A 241 2.21 8.30 -1.65
C ILE A 241 2.64 8.84 -0.29
N ILE A 242 2.65 10.16 -0.12
CA ILE A 242 3.02 10.80 1.15
C ILE A 242 2.05 10.38 2.25
N LYS A 243 0.74 10.35 1.98
CA LYS A 243 -0.26 9.85 2.93
C LYS A 243 -0.02 8.39 3.32
N MET A 244 0.26 7.53 2.34
CA MET A 244 0.56 6.12 2.58
C MET A 244 1.80 5.96 3.48
N LEU A 245 2.89 6.67 3.16
CA LEU A 245 4.13 6.60 3.93
C LEU A 245 4.01 7.23 5.32
N LEU A 246 3.19 8.27 5.48
CA LEU A 246 2.94 8.88 6.78
C LEU A 246 2.13 7.93 7.68
N LEU A 247 1.10 7.30 7.13
CA LEU A 247 0.34 6.25 7.84
C LEU A 247 1.25 5.07 8.19
N SER A 248 2.17 4.67 7.31
CA SER A 248 3.06 3.53 7.54
C SER A 248 4.12 3.78 8.59
N LYS A 249 4.21 4.99 9.16
CA LYS A 249 5.05 5.25 10.32
C LYS A 249 4.33 4.95 11.64
N CYS A 250 2.99 5.02 11.66
CA CYS A 250 2.19 4.93 12.88
C CYS A 250 2.33 3.55 13.55
N GLY A 251 2.29 3.53 14.89
CA GLY A 251 2.32 2.29 15.69
C GLY A 251 1.01 1.51 15.64
N TYR A 252 -0.11 2.22 15.52
CA TYR A 252 -1.46 1.64 15.41
C TYR A 252 -2.10 2.06 14.10
N PHE A 253 -2.89 1.18 13.48
CA PHE A 253 -3.54 1.47 12.20
C PHE A 253 -4.95 0.90 12.09
N ILE A 254 -5.95 1.77 12.05
CA ILE A 254 -7.33 1.41 11.73
C ILE A 254 -7.56 1.61 10.24
N CYS A 255 -8.04 0.59 9.54
CA CYS A 255 -8.19 0.64 8.09
C CYS A 255 -9.32 -0.24 7.55
N ASN A 256 -9.65 -0.07 6.27
CA ASN A 256 -10.52 -1.01 5.56
C ASN A 256 -9.76 -2.31 5.20
N ARG A 257 -10.30 -3.49 5.52
CA ARG A 257 -9.57 -4.77 5.38
C ARG A 257 -9.17 -5.08 3.93
N ILE A 258 -10.01 -4.71 2.96
CA ILE A 258 -9.77 -5.05 1.55
C ILE A 258 -9.15 -3.91 0.73
N SER A 259 -8.73 -2.82 1.38
CA SER A 259 -8.06 -1.72 0.71
C SER A 259 -6.61 -2.09 0.36
N THR A 260 -6.28 -2.13 -0.94
CA THR A 260 -4.89 -2.34 -1.36
C THR A 260 -3.98 -1.17 -1.01
N PHE A 261 -4.55 0.02 -0.77
CA PHE A 261 -3.82 1.14 -0.16
C PHE A 261 -3.40 0.82 1.28
N SER A 262 -4.31 0.24 2.07
CA SER A 262 -4.06 -0.14 3.47
C SER A 262 -3.06 -1.29 3.58
N GLU A 263 -3.08 -2.24 2.64
CA GLU A 263 -2.02 -3.25 2.55
C GLU A 263 -0.65 -2.63 2.35
N LEU A 264 -0.52 -1.64 1.45
CA LEU A 264 0.77 -0.97 1.26
C LEU A 264 1.23 -0.30 2.54
N VAL A 265 0.34 0.38 3.28
CA VAL A 265 0.68 0.98 4.58
C VAL A 265 1.30 -0.05 5.52
N PHE A 266 0.70 -1.24 5.63
CA PHE A 266 1.23 -2.33 6.45
C PHE A 266 2.59 -2.83 6.00
N TRP A 267 2.79 -3.04 4.70
CA TRP A 267 4.06 -3.53 4.16
C TRP A 267 5.18 -2.48 4.23
N PHE A 268 4.89 -1.21 3.97
CA PHE A 268 5.87 -0.12 4.11
C PHE A 268 6.22 0.19 5.57
N ASN A 269 5.38 -0.22 6.53
CA ASN A 269 5.73 -0.21 7.95
C ASN A 269 6.66 -1.39 8.35
N GLU A 270 6.97 -2.28 7.40
CA GLU A 270 7.68 -3.55 7.62
C GLU A 270 6.86 -4.55 8.46
N CYS A 271 5.52 -4.44 8.39
CA CYS A 271 4.56 -5.30 9.09
C CYS A 271 4.64 -5.25 10.62
N ARG A 272 5.04 -4.11 11.21
CA ARG A 272 5.25 -3.97 12.66
C ARG A 272 4.07 -3.37 13.42
N GLN A 273 3.26 -2.56 12.75
CA GLN A 273 2.14 -1.83 13.32
C GLN A 273 1.04 -2.79 13.76
N GLU A 274 0.34 -2.42 14.83
CA GLU A 274 -0.90 -3.08 15.23
C GLU A 274 -2.03 -2.64 14.31
N VAL A 275 -2.44 -3.52 13.39
CA VAL A 275 -3.53 -3.23 12.45
C VAL A 275 -4.86 -3.71 13.00
N ILE A 276 -5.86 -2.85 12.93
CA ILE A 276 -7.24 -3.12 13.28
C ILE A 276 -8.06 -3.01 11.99
N PRO A 277 -8.15 -4.10 11.20
CA PRO A 277 -8.87 -4.08 9.94
C PRO A 277 -10.38 -4.08 10.20
N LEU A 278 -11.09 -3.19 9.51
CA LEU A 278 -12.54 -3.02 9.57
C LEU A 278 -13.18 -3.34 8.23
N PHE A 279 -14.45 -3.78 8.32
CA PHE A 279 -15.33 -4.15 7.20
C PHE A 279 -14.80 -5.21 6.30
#